data_AF-T1AZS8-F1
#
_entry.id   AF-T1AZS8-F1
#
_cell.length_a   1.000
_cell.length_b   1.000
_cell.length_c   1.000
_cell.angle_alpha   90.00
_cell.angle_beta   90.00
_cell.angle_gamma   90.00
#
_symmetry.space_group_name_H-M   'P 1'
#
loop_
_entity.id
_entity.type
_entity.pdbx_description
1 polymer ?
#
loop_
_entity_poly.entity_id
_entity_poly.type
_entity_poly.pdbx_seq_one_letter_code
_entity_poly.pdbx_strand_id
1 'polypeptide(L)' 'MAGFAHAAGARLRHVKAHGALYHQTTGDAALAQAFTRAVRDFDAQLAVVAQSGSALLDAAQTLHLRGLREALPIAATTMM' A
#
# COMPACT_ATOMS: atom_id res chain seq x y z
N MET A 1 -10.26 8.95 8.76
CA MET A 1 -9.49 7.96 9.53
C MET A 1 -8.45 8.58 10.45
N ALA A 2 -7.50 9.39 9.96
CA ALA A 2 -6.42 9.94 10.80
C ALA A 2 -6.90 10.78 12.00
N GLY A 3 -7.87 11.68 11.79
CA GLY A 3 -8.45 12.46 12.89
C GLY A 3 -9.13 11.60 13.96
N PHE A 4 -9.84 10.54 13.55
CA PHE A 4 -10.44 9.58 14.49
C PHE A 4 -9.39 8.79 15.27
N ALA A 5 -8.33 8.31 14.60
CA ALA A 5 -7.24 7.63 15.27
C ALA A 5 -6.59 8.55 16.31
N HIS A 6 -6.29 9.79 15.93
CA HIS A 6 -5.71 10.79 16.83
C HIS A 6 -6.61 11.09 18.03
N ALA A 7 -7.90 11.33 17.81
CA ALA A 7 -8.87 11.57 18.88
C ALA A 7 -8.99 10.39 19.86
N ALA A 8 -8.75 9.16 19.39
CA ALA A 8 -8.72 7.95 20.22
C ALA A 8 -7.35 7.68 20.86
N GLY A 9 -6.37 8.58 20.76
CA GLY A 9 -5.00 8.36 21.25
C GLY A 9 -4.22 7.29 20.48
N ALA A 10 -4.69 6.92 19.28
CA ALA A 10 -4.09 5.94 18.40
C ALA A 10 -3.37 6.62 17.23
N ARG A 11 -2.59 5.83 16.48
CA ARG A 11 -1.94 6.26 15.24
C ARG A 11 -2.25 5.31 14.10
N LEU A 12 -2.36 5.85 12.90
CA LEU A 12 -2.38 5.03 11.69
C LEU A 12 -1.02 4.34 11.53
N ARG A 13 -1.04 3.08 11.07
CA ARG A 13 0.16 2.24 10.94
C ARG A 13 0.44 1.84 9.51
N HIS A 14 -0.61 1.69 8.72
CA HIS A 14 -0.52 1.25 7.35
C HIS A 14 -1.69 1.79 6.53
N VAL A 15 -1.53 1.72 5.21
CA VAL A 15 -2.56 2.00 4.22
C VAL A 15 -2.61 0.80 3.27
N LYS A 16 -3.84 0.41 2.91
CA LYS A 16 -4.11 -0.60 1.89
C LYS A 16 -5.12 0.00 0.93
N ALA A 17 -4.82 0.00 -0.37
CA ALA A 17 -5.82 0.35 -1.38
C ALA A 17 -7.00 -0.64 -1.32
N HIS A 18 -8.20 -0.20 -1.72
CA HIS A 18 -9.39 -1.05 -1.68
C HIS A 18 -9.92 -1.36 -3.08
N GLY A 19 -10.56 -2.53 -3.23
CA GLY A 19 -11.29 -2.93 -4.42
C GLY A 19 -10.47 -2.83 -5.72
N ALA A 20 -11.03 -2.13 -6.71
CA ALA A 20 -10.40 -1.96 -8.02
C ALA A 20 -9.04 -1.26 -7.94
N LEU A 21 -8.89 -0.26 -7.05
CA LEU A 21 -7.63 0.48 -6.92
C LEU A 21 -6.49 -0.44 -6.47
N TYR A 22 -6.76 -1.37 -5.54
CA TYR A 22 -5.78 -2.37 -5.10
C TYR A 22 -5.26 -3.17 -6.28
N HIS A 23 -6.17 -3.75 -7.07
CA HIS A 23 -5.81 -4.57 -8.22
C HIS A 23 -5.09 -3.77 -9.32
N GLN A 24 -5.51 -2.53 -9.59
CA GLN A 24 -4.86 -1.68 -10.58
C GLN A 24 -3.43 -1.33 -10.18
N THR A 25 -3.21 -0.97 -8.91
CA THR A 25 -1.85 -0.68 -8.39
C THR A 25 -0.93 -1.90 -8.38
N THR A 26 -1.46 -3.13 -8.54
CA THR A 26 -0.63 -4.33 -8.62
C THR A 26 0.22 -4.37 -9.89
N GLY A 27 -0.33 -3.92 -11.04
CA GLY A 27 0.33 -4.00 -12.35
C GLY A 27 0.65 -2.65 -13.00
N ASP A 28 -0.01 -1.56 -12.61
CA ASP A 28 0.25 -0.23 -13.16
C ASP A 28 1.29 0.52 -12.31
N ALA A 29 2.51 0.61 -12.83
CA ALA A 29 3.62 1.28 -12.15
C ALA A 29 3.40 2.79 -11.94
N ALA A 30 2.76 3.48 -12.90
CA ALA A 30 2.52 4.92 -12.78
C ALA A 30 1.50 5.20 -11.66
N LEU A 31 0.44 4.40 -11.61
CA LEU A 31 -0.58 4.49 -10.56
C LEU A 31 -0.01 4.09 -9.19
N ALA A 32 0.78 3.01 -9.13
CA ALA A 32 1.46 2.56 -7.91
C ALA A 32 2.37 3.65 -7.33
N GLN A 33 3.15 4.32 -8.18
CA GLN A 33 3.99 5.44 -7.76
C GLN A 33 3.17 6.64 -7.29
N ALA A 34 2.10 7.00 -7.99
CA ALA A 34 1.22 8.10 -7.59
C ALA A 34 0.58 7.84 -6.22
N PHE A 35 0.06 6.63 -6.01
CA PHE A 35 -0.49 6.20 -4.72
C PHE A 35 0.57 6.28 -3.61
N THR A 36 1.75 5.72 -3.85
CA THR A 36 2.82 5.67 -2.84
C THR A 36 3.36 7.06 -2.50
N ARG A 37 3.46 7.97 -3.48
CA ARG A 37 3.79 9.39 -3.22
C ARG A 37 2.75 10.03 -2.30
N ALA A 38 1.46 9.85 -2.58
CA ALA A 38 0.40 10.39 -1.74
C ALA A 38 0.46 9.85 -0.31
N VAL A 39 0.77 8.56 -0.12
CA VAL A 39 0.97 7.98 1.23
C VAL A 39 2.17 8.62 1.93
N ARG A 40 3.29 8.80 1.24
CA ARG A 40 4.50 9.40 1.82
C ARG A 40 4.28 10.87 2.21
N ASP A 41 3.63 11.63 1.33
CA ASP A 41 3.34 13.04 1.55
C ASP A 41 2.36 13.23 2.72
N PHE A 42 1.49 12.25 2.96
CA PHE A 42 0.62 12.21 4.13
C PHE A 42 1.38 11.87 5.42
N ASP A 43 2.13 10.76 5.44
CA ASP A 43 2.98 10.35 6.57
C ASP A 43 4.00 9.28 6.12
N ALA A 44 5.28 9.65 6.11
CA ALA A 44 6.39 8.76 5.72
C ALA A 44 6.63 7.58 6.69
N GLN A 45 6.01 7.55 7.87
CA GLN A 45 6.09 6.43 8.81
C GLN A 45 5.06 5.33 8.53
N LEU A 46 4.11 5.56 7.62
CA LEU A 46 3.11 4.57 7.23
C LEU A 46 3.71 3.44 6.40
N ALA A 47 3.20 2.24 6.62
CA ALA A 47 3.47 1.10 5.76
C ALA A 47 2.42 0.98 4.64
N VAL A 48 2.82 0.48 3.47
CA VAL A 48 1.92 0.16 2.36
C VAL A 48 1.70 -1.35 2.34
N VAL A 49 0.45 -1.78 2.44
CA VAL A 49 0.07 -3.19 2.30
C VAL A 49 -0.29 -3.47 0.86
N ALA A 50 0.36 -4.47 0.26
CA ALA A 50 0.20 -4.79 -1.16
C ALA A 50 0.43 -6.28 -1.44
N GLN A 51 -0.08 -6.74 -2.58
CA GLN A 51 0.16 -8.09 -3.06
C GLN A 51 1.65 -8.33 -3.30
N SER A 52 2.13 -9.53 -2.97
CA SER A 52 3.51 -9.93 -3.25
C SER A 52 3.85 -9.81 -4.73
N GLY A 53 4.98 -9.17 -5.05
CA GLY A 53 5.43 -8.96 -6.43
C GLY A 53 4.70 -7.84 -7.20
N SER A 54 3.91 -7.02 -6.50
CA SER A 54 3.22 -5.88 -7.13
C SER A 54 4.14 -4.70 -7.42
N ALA A 55 3.80 -3.94 -8.45
CA ALA A 55 4.38 -2.62 -8.73
C ALA A 55 4.26 -1.65 -7.53
N LEU A 56 3.25 -1.86 -6.68
CA LEU A 56 3.06 -1.09 -5.44
C LEU A 56 4.15 -1.35 -4.39
N LEU A 57 4.66 -2.58 -4.27
CA LEU A 57 5.81 -2.86 -3.40
C LEU A 57 7.10 -2.25 -3.96
N ASP A 58 7.29 -2.28 -5.27
CA ASP A 58 8.45 -1.66 -5.93
C ASP A 58 8.44 -0.14 -5.76
N ALA A 59 7.27 0.48 -5.89
CA ALA A 59 7.09 1.90 -5.63
C ALA A 59 7.37 2.25 -4.16
N ALA A 60 6.90 1.44 -3.20
CA ALA A 60 7.17 1.63 -1.79
C ALA A 60 8.69 1.57 -1.49
N GLN A 61 9.40 0.59 -2.06
CA GLN A 61 10.86 0.49 -1.94
C GLN A 61 11.56 1.71 -2.52
N THR A 62 11.19 2.13 -3.73
CA THR A 62 11.78 3.29 -4.44
C THR A 62 11.61 4.59 -3.66
N LEU A 63 10.48 4.75 -2.97
CA LEU A 63 10.14 5.96 -2.22
C LEU A 63 10.48 5.86 -0.73
N HIS A 64 11.22 4.81 -0.33
CA HIS A 64 11.67 4.52 1.03
C HIS A 64 10.53 4.38 2.06
N LEU A 65 9.36 3.90 1.63
CA LEU A 65 8.27 3.48 2.51
C LEU A 65 8.39 1.99 2.85
N ARG A 66 7.79 1.60 3.98
CA ARG A 66 7.77 0.21 4.42
C ARG A 66 6.69 -0.57 3.67
N GLY A 67 7.08 -1.53 2.83
CA GLY A 67 6.15 -2.46 2.18
C GLY A 67 5.80 -3.66 3.06
N LEU A 68 4.51 -3.96 3.21
CA LEU A 68 3.99 -5.17 3.86
C LEU A 68 3.35 -6.06 2.80
N ARG A 69 3.88 -7.29 2.69
CA ARG A 69 3.39 -8.29 1.74
C ARG A 69 2.15 -8.97 2.30
N GLU A 70 1.06 -8.88 1.56
CA GLU A 70 -0.17 -9.61 1.87
C GLU A 70 -0.20 -10.94 1.10
N ALA A 71 -0.72 -11.98 1.76
CA ALA A 71 -1.10 -13.24 1.13
C ALA A 71 -2.62 -13.38 1.19
N LEU A 72 -3.25 -13.63 0.05
CA LEU A 72 -4.69 -13.84 -0.07
C LEU A 72 -4.95 -15.32 -0.40
N PRO A 73 -5.44 -16.13 0.55
CA PRO A 73 -5.53 -17.59 0.39
C PRO A 73 -6.54 -18.03 -0.69
N ILE A 74 -7.50 -17.18 -1.03
CA ILE A 74 -8.53 -17.45 -2.05
C ILE A 74 -8.22 -16.76 -3.40
N ALA A 75 -7.14 -15.98 -3.47
CA ALA A 75 -6.74 -15.37 -4.73
C ALA A 75 -5.96 -16.39 -5.56
N ALA A 76 -6.33 -16.56 -6.83
CA ALA A 76 -5.55 -17.36 -7.76
C ALA A 76 -4.16 -16.72 -7.89
N THR A 77 -3.16 -17.34 -7.25
CA THR A 77 -1.77 -16.93 -7.38
C THR A 77 -1.23 -17.58 -8.64
N THR A 78 -1.15 -16.83 -9.74
CA THR A 78 -0.38 -17.27 -10.91
C THR A 78 1.09 -17.30 -10.49
N MET A 79 1.62 -18.50 -10.28
CA MET A 79 3.07 -18.69 -10.18
C MET A 79 3.66 -18.34 -11.56
N MET A 80 4.43 -17.25 -11.63
CA MET A 80 5.35 -17.02 -12.74
C MET A 80 6.60 -17.87 -12.51
#